data_AF-A0A143ZV73-F1
#
_entry.id   AF-A0A143ZV73-F1
#
_cell.length_a   1.000
_cell.length_b   1.000
_cell.length_c   1.000
_cell.angle_alpha   90.00
_cell.angle_beta   90.00
_cell.angle_gamma   90.00
#
_symmetry.space_group_name_H-M   'P 1'
#
loop_
_entity.id
_entity.type
_entity.pdbx_description
1 polymer ?
#
loop_
_entity_poly.entity_id
_entity_poly.type
_entity_poly.pdbx_seq_one_letter_code
_entity_poly.pdbx_strand_id
1 'polypeptide(L)'
;MKNKTVVFVGHRACPGLTEHQLLPVIEKRIHEGYTHFLSGGMGQFDWLCARCVSSLKTRYPHLKNILIVPYVPFSIQEPSYFDEILYPVMLGQASFSSAIPKRNQYLVDHASLALCYVDHPWGGAAKTYQYARKKALKLINLGALSTDLP
;
A
#
# COMPACT_ATOMS: atom_id res chain seq x y z
N MET A 1 1.39 16.60 3.07
CA MET A 1 1.73 15.18 3.36
C MET A 1 1.59 14.31 2.12
N LYS A 2 0.41 14.23 1.48
CA LYS A 2 0.12 13.42 0.28
C LYS A 2 1.25 13.33 -0.76
N ASN A 3 1.87 14.46 -1.12
CA ASN A 3 2.93 14.50 -2.15
C ASN A 3 4.19 13.67 -1.83
N LYS A 4 4.41 13.28 -0.57
CA LYS A 4 5.54 12.45 -0.12
C LYS A 4 5.11 11.05 0.33
N THR A 5 3.91 10.63 -0.06
CA THR A 5 3.28 9.41 0.44
C THR A 5 3.14 8.37 -0.67
N VAL A 6 3.66 7.17 -0.42
CA VAL A 6 3.47 5.98 -1.25
C VAL A 6 2.36 5.14 -0.64
N VAL A 7 1.45 4.64 -1.47
CA VAL A 7 0.51 3.57 -1.10
C VAL A 7 0.94 2.26 -1.76
N PHE A 8 0.93 1.17 -0.99
CA PHE A 8 1.08 -0.17 -1.53
C PHE A 8 -0.26 -0.76 -1.92
N VAL A 9 -0.35 -1.30 -3.15
CA VAL A 9 -1.57 -1.91 -3.68
C VAL A 9 -1.23 -3.23 -4.35
N GLY A 10 -1.63 -4.35 -3.78
CA GLY A 10 -1.35 -5.63 -4.43
C GLY A 10 -2.27 -6.77 -4.03
N HIS A 11 -2.18 -7.83 -4.80
CA HIS A 11 -2.92 -9.07 -4.55
C HIS A 11 -2.42 -9.79 -3.30
N ARG A 12 -3.26 -10.71 -2.80
CA ARG A 12 -2.92 -11.48 -1.59
C ARG A 12 -1.72 -12.38 -1.77
N ALA A 13 -1.52 -12.88 -2.98
CA ALA A 13 -0.32 -13.60 -3.39
C ALA A 13 0.50 -12.70 -4.32
N CYS A 14 1.82 -12.73 -4.14
CA CYS A 14 2.77 -12.05 -5.04
C CYS A 14 3.90 -13.01 -5.42
N PRO A 15 3.60 -14.08 -6.18
CA PRO A 15 4.56 -15.14 -6.48
C PRO A 15 5.79 -14.59 -7.19
N GLY A 16 6.97 -15.07 -6.77
CA GLY A 16 8.25 -14.68 -7.35
C GLY A 16 8.73 -13.27 -7.00
N LEU A 17 7.94 -12.46 -6.28
CA LEU A 17 8.42 -11.18 -5.74
C LEU A 17 9.09 -11.40 -4.38
N THR A 18 10.32 -10.91 -4.26
CA THR A 18 11.16 -11.06 -3.07
C THR A 18 11.56 -9.71 -2.48
N GLU A 19 12.04 -9.71 -1.23
CA GLU A 19 12.59 -8.51 -0.59
C GLU A 19 13.77 -7.94 -1.39
N HIS A 20 14.63 -8.80 -1.93
CA HIS A 20 15.79 -8.40 -2.75
C HIS A 20 15.38 -7.58 -3.98
N GLN A 21 14.25 -7.91 -4.62
CA GLN A 21 13.73 -7.14 -5.75
C GLN A 21 13.02 -5.86 -5.30
N LEU A 22 12.35 -5.89 -4.15
CA LEU A 22 11.50 -4.79 -3.70
C LEU A 22 12.28 -3.68 -2.98
N LEU A 23 13.31 -4.04 -2.21
CA LEU A 23 14.17 -3.09 -1.50
C LEU A 23 14.72 -1.97 -2.39
N PRO A 24 15.40 -2.23 -3.52
CA PRO A 24 15.91 -1.15 -4.37
C PRO A 24 14.80 -0.30 -5.00
N VAL A 25 13.62 -0.88 -5.23
CA VAL A 25 12.46 -0.14 -5.75
C VAL A 25 11.93 0.84 -4.71
N ILE A 26 11.81 0.43 -3.45
CA ILE A 26 11.39 1.29 -2.34
C ILE A 26 12.48 2.32 -2.01
N GLU A 27 13.75 1.92 -1.98
CA GLU A 27 14.88 2.82 -1.71
C GLU A 27 14.98 3.94 -2.75
N LYS A 28 14.76 3.63 -4.03
CA LYS A 28 14.64 4.64 -5.08
C LYS A 28 13.52 5.66 -4.79
N ARG A 29 12.39 5.23 -4.23
CA ARG A 29 11.31 6.16 -3.83
C ARG A 29 11.74 7.05 -2.67
N ILE A 30 12.52 6.52 -1.72
CA ILE A 30 13.08 7.33 -0.65
C ILE A 30 13.98 8.42 -1.22
N HIS A 31 14.86 8.10 -2.17
CA HIS A 31 15.72 9.09 -2.84
C HIS A 31 14.93 10.11 -3.68
N GLU A 32 13.76 9.71 -4.21
CA GLU A 32 12.80 10.63 -4.85
C GLU A 32 12.05 11.54 -3.84
N GLY A 33 12.32 11.43 -2.54
CA GLY A 33 11.77 12.29 -1.49
C GLY A 33 10.51 11.77 -0.80
N TYR A 34 10.11 10.53 -1.06
CA TYR A 34 9.00 9.89 -0.36
C TYR A 34 9.41 9.47 1.05
N THR A 35 8.54 9.73 2.02
CA THR A 35 8.85 9.54 3.46
C THR A 35 7.77 8.78 4.20
N HIS A 36 6.56 8.67 3.64
CA HIS A 36 5.43 8.00 4.26
C HIS A 36 4.98 6.83 3.37
N PHE A 37 4.75 5.68 3.97
CA PHE A 37 4.37 4.46 3.28
C PHE A 37 3.10 3.91 3.93
N LEU A 38 2.03 3.79 3.14
CA LEU A 38 0.72 3.29 3.58
C LEU A 38 0.48 1.88 3.06
N SER A 39 0.02 0.98 3.92
CA SER A 39 -0.41 -0.37 3.53
C SER A 39 -1.77 -0.73 4.12
N GLY A 40 -2.39 -1.76 3.54
CA GLY A 40 -3.66 -2.29 4.02
C GLY A 40 -3.54 -3.53 4.91
N GLY A 41 -2.36 -4.15 4.99
CA GLY A 41 -2.11 -5.34 5.81
C GLY A 41 -2.97 -6.57 5.47
N MET A 42 -3.43 -6.74 4.23
CA MET A 42 -4.41 -7.79 3.86
C MET A 42 -3.81 -8.97 3.07
N GLY A 43 -2.56 -8.85 2.61
CA GLY A 43 -1.94 -9.79 1.67
C GLY A 43 -0.43 -9.83 1.75
N GLN A 44 0.19 -10.83 1.12
CA GLN A 44 1.64 -11.00 1.09
C GLN A 44 2.36 -9.75 0.60
N PHE A 45 1.82 -9.06 -0.41
CA PHE A 45 2.43 -7.83 -0.92
C PHE A 45 2.47 -6.70 0.12
N ASP A 46 1.38 -6.47 0.88
CA ASP A 46 1.35 -5.47 1.95
C ASP A 46 2.43 -5.77 3.01
N TRP A 47 2.53 -7.04 3.42
CA TRP A 47 3.48 -7.47 4.46
C TRP A 47 4.93 -7.42 3.98
N LEU A 48 5.19 -7.82 2.74
CA LEU A 48 6.51 -7.73 2.11
C LEU A 48 6.98 -6.28 2.05
N CYS A 49 6.09 -5.37 1.61
CA CYS A 49 6.38 -3.94 1.59
C CYS A 49 6.64 -3.39 3.00
N ALA A 50 5.79 -3.73 3.98
CA ALA A 50 5.93 -3.28 5.35
C ALA A 50 7.27 -3.70 5.96
N ARG A 51 7.69 -4.95 5.73
CA ARG A 51 8.99 -5.45 6.17
C ARG A 51 10.14 -4.71 5.50
N CYS A 52 10.09 -4.51 4.18
CA CYS A 52 11.14 -3.77 3.47
C CYS A 52 11.28 -2.33 3.99
N VAL A 53 10.17 -1.61 4.21
CA VAL A 53 10.22 -0.25 4.80
C VAL A 53 10.79 -0.31 6.22
N SER A 54 10.34 -1.27 7.04
CA SER A 54 10.87 -1.46 8.40
C SER A 54 12.38 -1.71 8.42
N SER A 55 12.92 -2.48 7.47
CA SER A 55 14.36 -2.73 7.34
C SER A 55 15.11 -1.47 6.91
N LEU A 56 14.60 -0.75 5.91
CA LEU A 56 15.20 0.48 5.39
C LEU A 56 15.26 1.61 6.43
N LYS A 57 14.37 1.60 7.43
CA LYS A 57 14.38 2.58 8.53
C LYS A 57 15.67 2.59 9.35
N THR A 58 16.41 1.48 9.39
CA THR A 58 17.74 1.44 10.04
C THR A 58 18.71 2.46 9.40
N ARG A 59 18.59 2.68 8.09
CA ARG A 59 19.36 3.65 7.30
C ARG A 59 18.64 4.98 7.13
N TYR A 60 17.32 4.97 7.19
CA TYR A 60 16.44 6.12 6.98
C TYR A 60 15.44 6.28 8.15
N PRO A 61 15.87 6.76 9.33
CA PRO A 61 15.02 6.79 10.53
C PRO A 61 13.79 7.72 10.42
N HIS A 62 13.81 8.63 9.45
CA HIS A 62 12.74 9.60 9.23
C HIS A 62 11.52 9.03 8.49
N LEU A 63 11.59 7.80 7.98
CA LEU A 63 10.46 7.18 7.29
C LEU A 63 9.34 6.82 8.27
N LYS A 64 8.11 6.85 7.76
CA LYS A 64 6.91 6.41 8.45
C LYS A 64 6.25 5.26 7.70
N ASN A 65 6.08 4.13 8.37
CA ASN A 65 5.33 2.98 7.89
C ASN A 65 3.99 2.91 8.64
N ILE A 66 2.88 3.08 7.91
CA ILE A 66 1.57 3.33 8.50
C ILE A 66 0.58 2.28 7.97
N LEU A 67 -0.02 1.53 8.89
CA LEU A 67 -1.08 0.57 8.56
C LEU A 67 -2.45 1.25 8.66
N ILE A 68 -3.25 1.18 7.60
CA ILE A 68 -4.64 1.65 7.63
C ILE A 68 -5.58 0.45 7.73
N VAL A 69 -6.26 0.30 8.87
CA VAL A 69 -7.15 -0.85 9.12
C VAL A 69 -8.60 -0.53 8.70
N PRO A 70 -9.35 -1.53 8.19
CA PRO A 70 -10.73 -1.33 7.72
C PRO A 70 -11.79 -1.36 8.85
N TYR A 71 -11.47 -1.92 10.02
CA TYR A 71 -12.37 -2.05 11.17
C TYR A 71 -11.56 -2.27 12.46
N VAL A 72 -12.20 -2.17 13.61
CA VAL A 72 -11.61 -2.44 14.93
C VAL A 72 -12.50 -3.46 15.65
N PRO A 73 -11.96 -4.58 16.16
CA PRO A 73 -10.56 -5.01 16.11
C PRO A 73 -10.13 -5.55 14.74
N PHE A 74 -8.86 -5.34 14.37
CA PHE A 74 -8.24 -5.92 13.17
C PHE A 74 -7.06 -6.80 13.58
N SER A 75 -6.97 -8.01 13.04
CA SER A 75 -5.88 -8.94 13.33
C SER A 75 -4.62 -8.54 12.57
N ILE A 76 -3.57 -8.17 13.30
CA ILE A 76 -2.29 -7.71 12.75
C ILE A 76 -1.24 -8.74 13.13
N GLN A 77 -0.59 -9.35 12.12
CA GLN A 77 0.40 -10.41 12.36
C GLN A 77 1.69 -9.83 12.96
N GLU A 78 2.21 -8.76 12.36
CA GLU A 78 3.50 -8.16 12.72
C GLU A 78 3.33 -6.64 12.97
N PRO A 79 2.76 -6.23 14.12
CA PRO A 79 2.55 -4.81 14.41
C PRO A 79 3.86 -4.02 14.53
N SER A 80 4.98 -4.70 14.84
CA SER A 80 6.31 -4.12 14.99
C SER A 80 6.87 -3.44 13.74
N TYR A 81 6.35 -3.76 12.55
CA TYR A 81 6.77 -3.10 11.31
C TYR A 81 6.20 -1.68 11.16
N PHE A 82 5.15 -1.33 11.91
CA PHE A 82 4.42 -0.09 11.72
C PHE A 82 4.73 0.92 12.83
N ASP A 83 4.92 2.17 12.45
CA ASP A 83 4.99 3.31 13.38
C ASP A 83 3.60 3.65 13.91
N GLU A 84 2.58 3.49 13.06
CA GLU A 84 1.22 3.90 13.33
C GLU A 84 0.24 2.90 12.74
N ILE A 85 -0.83 2.62 13.48
CA ILE A 85 -1.97 1.83 13.03
C ILE A 85 -3.20 2.73 13.16
N LEU A 86 -3.77 3.10 12.02
CA LEU A 86 -4.86 4.08 11.97
C LEU A 86 -6.16 3.43 11.50
N TYR A 87 -7.24 3.75 12.19
CA TYR A 87 -8.60 3.47 11.76
C TYR A 87 -9.26 4.77 11.26
N PRO A 88 -9.52 4.92 9.96
CA PRO A 88 -10.14 6.14 9.44
C PRO A 88 -11.55 6.35 9.98
N VAL A 89 -11.82 7.53 10.55
CA VAL A 89 -13.11 7.89 11.17
C VAL A 89 -14.30 7.69 10.22
N MET A 90 -14.11 7.96 8.92
CA MET A 90 -15.12 7.76 7.87
C MET A 90 -15.61 6.31 7.72
N LEU A 91 -14.89 5.33 8.28
CA LEU A 91 -15.30 3.93 8.30
C LEU A 91 -16.26 3.61 9.46
N GLY A 92 -16.40 4.47 10.47
CA GLY A 92 -17.26 4.25 11.64
C GLY A 92 -18.73 4.01 11.31
N GLN A 93 -19.19 4.44 10.13
CA GLN A 93 -20.57 4.25 9.64
C GLN A 93 -20.65 3.29 8.43
N ALA A 94 -19.53 2.67 8.04
CA ALA A 94 -19.49 1.78 6.90
C ALA A 94 -20.07 0.41 7.25
N SER A 95 -20.89 -0.16 6.37
CA SER A 95 -21.23 -1.58 6.43
C SER A 95 -19.96 -2.43 6.25
N PHE A 96 -19.96 -3.65 6.79
CA PHE A 96 -18.83 -4.58 6.65
C PHE A 96 -18.42 -4.80 5.18
N SER A 97 -19.40 -4.88 4.27
CA SER A 97 -19.18 -5.04 2.83
C SER A 97 -18.54 -3.81 2.15
N SER A 98 -18.66 -2.62 2.75
CA SER A 98 -18.10 -1.37 2.20
C SER A 98 -16.82 -0.90 2.90
N ALA A 99 -16.49 -1.45 4.07
CA ALA A 99 -15.35 -1.04 4.88
C ALA A 99 -14.01 -1.16 4.14
N ILE A 100 -13.72 -2.33 3.55
CA ILE A 100 -12.46 -2.55 2.79
C ILE A 100 -12.39 -1.65 1.55
N PRO A 101 -13.42 -1.56 0.68
CA PRO A 101 -13.41 -0.61 -0.44
C PRO A 101 -13.18 0.84 -0.01
N LYS A 102 -13.87 1.32 1.02
CA LYS A 102 -13.70 2.70 1.53
C LYS A 102 -12.32 2.92 2.13
N ARG A 103 -11.76 1.94 2.84
CA ARG A 103 -10.38 1.97 3.35
C ARG A 103 -9.39 2.07 2.19
N ASN A 104 -9.58 1.28 1.13
CA ASN A 104 -8.73 1.32 -0.05
C ASN A 104 -8.81 2.69 -0.77
N GLN A 105 -9.98 3.31 -0.79
CA GLN A 105 -10.13 4.68 -1.30
C GLN A 105 -9.35 5.67 -0.42
N TYR A 106 -9.47 5.58 0.90
CA TYR A 106 -8.70 6.40 1.84
C TYR A 106 -7.19 6.30 1.58
N LEU A 107 -6.67 5.07 1.44
CA LEU A 107 -5.26 4.82 1.13
C LEU A 107 -4.80 5.59 -0.13
N VAL A 108 -5.57 5.49 -1.22
CA VAL A 108 -5.27 6.17 -2.49
C VAL A 108 -5.43 7.68 -2.38
N ASP A 109 -6.47 8.16 -1.72
CA ASP A 109 -6.75 9.59 -1.59
C ASP A 109 -5.67 10.33 -0.77
N HIS A 110 -4.91 9.61 0.06
CA HIS A 110 -3.83 10.14 0.91
C HIS A 110 -2.41 9.89 0.36
N ALA A 111 -2.27 9.36 -0.86
CA ALA A 111 -0.97 9.11 -1.50
C ALA A 111 -0.81 9.84 -2.84
N SER A 112 0.43 10.10 -3.25
CA SER A 112 0.77 10.64 -4.58
C SER A 112 1.35 9.58 -5.52
N LEU A 113 1.83 8.46 -4.97
CA LEU A 113 2.37 7.33 -5.73
C LEU A 113 1.73 6.03 -5.25
N ALA A 114 1.32 5.18 -6.20
CA ALA A 114 0.95 3.80 -5.91
C ALA A 114 2.04 2.86 -6.43
N LEU A 115 2.67 2.13 -5.51
CA LEU A 115 3.57 1.03 -5.83
C LEU A 115 2.76 -0.26 -5.74
N CYS A 116 2.63 -0.94 -6.88
CA CYS A 116 1.62 -1.96 -7.06
C CYS A 116 2.23 -3.32 -7.40
N TYR A 117 1.53 -4.38 -7.00
CA TYR A 117 1.69 -5.72 -7.57
C TYR A 117 0.30 -6.24 -7.96
N VAL A 118 -0.09 -5.96 -9.20
CA VAL A 118 -1.36 -6.39 -9.78
C VAL A 118 -1.05 -7.16 -11.05
N ASP A 119 -1.40 -8.44 -11.10
CA ASP A 119 -1.11 -9.37 -12.18
C ASP A 119 -2.35 -9.76 -13.00
N HIS A 120 -3.55 -9.52 -12.45
CA HIS A 120 -4.83 -9.76 -13.12
C HIS A 120 -5.87 -8.64 -12.87
N PRO A 121 -6.83 -8.42 -13.79
CA PRO A 121 -7.76 -7.28 -13.76
C PRO A 121 -8.97 -7.42 -12.82
N TRP A 122 -9.07 -8.50 -12.03
CA TRP A 122 -10.17 -8.72 -11.09
C TRP A 122 -9.71 -8.65 -9.63
N GLY A 123 -10.66 -8.63 -8.69
CA GLY A 123 -10.36 -8.61 -7.26
C GLY A 123 -10.16 -7.20 -6.65
N GLY A 124 -9.93 -7.18 -5.34
CA GLY A 124 -9.84 -5.93 -4.56
C GLY A 124 -8.66 -5.04 -4.98
N ALA A 125 -7.50 -5.64 -5.24
CA ALA A 125 -6.30 -4.89 -5.64
C ALA A 125 -6.47 -4.24 -7.02
N ALA A 126 -7.04 -4.96 -8.00
CA ALA A 126 -7.34 -4.39 -9.31
C ALA A 126 -8.31 -3.21 -9.23
N LYS A 127 -9.36 -3.29 -8.39
CA LYS A 127 -10.27 -2.16 -8.15
C LYS A 127 -9.54 -0.95 -7.54
N THR A 128 -8.66 -1.18 -6.56
CA THR A 128 -7.86 -0.11 -5.95
C THR A 128 -6.86 0.50 -6.94
N TYR A 129 -6.21 -0.32 -7.76
CA TYR A 129 -5.31 0.13 -8.83
C TYR A 129 -6.04 1.02 -9.84
N GLN A 130 -7.21 0.60 -10.29
CA GLN A 130 -8.06 1.38 -11.19
C GLN A 130 -8.51 2.71 -10.55
N TYR A 131 -8.81 2.70 -9.25
CA TYR A 131 -9.12 3.93 -8.52
C TYR A 131 -7.90 4.87 -8.43
N ALA A 132 -6.69 4.35 -8.15
CA ALA A 132 -5.45 5.12 -8.16
C ALA A 132 -5.16 5.75 -9.53
N ARG A 133 -5.41 5.00 -10.61
CA ARG A 133 -5.35 5.52 -11.99
C ARG A 133 -6.31 6.67 -12.22
N LYS A 134 -7.58 6.50 -11.84
CA LYS A 134 -8.60 7.57 -11.94
C LYS A 134 -8.26 8.81 -11.12
N LYS A 135 -7.52 8.65 -10.02
CA LYS A 135 -7.02 9.74 -9.17
C LYS A 135 -5.70 10.34 -9.65
N ALA A 136 -5.19 9.90 -10.80
CA ALA A 136 -3.95 10.38 -11.41
C ALA A 136 -2.73 10.28 -10.50
N LEU A 137 -2.65 9.24 -9.66
CA LEU A 137 -1.42 8.93 -8.93
C LEU A 137 -0.33 8.47 -9.92
N LYS A 138 0.94 8.71 -9.58
CA LYS A 138 2.05 8.02 -10.25
C LYS A 138 1.93 6.53 -9.97
N LEU A 139 1.79 5.70 -11.01
CA LEU A 139 1.64 4.25 -10.87
C LEU A 139 2.95 3.55 -11.23
N ILE A 140 3.36 2.60 -10.39
CA ILE A 140 4.47 1.69 -10.68
C ILE A 140 3.95 0.28 -10.40
N ASN A 141 3.68 -0.51 -11.44
CA ASN A 141 3.22 -1.88 -11.28
C ASN A 141 4.38 -2.87 -11.47
N LEU A 142 4.57 -3.74 -10.49
CA LEU A 142 5.53 -4.85 -10.51
C LEU A 142 4.86 -6.18 -10.92
N GLY A 143 3.54 -6.19 -11.08
CA GLY A 143 2.79 -7.36 -11.56
C GLY A 143 2.61 -7.38 -13.07
N ALA A 144 2.04 -8.47 -13.59
CA ALA A 144 1.85 -8.71 -15.03
C ALA A 144 0.71 -7.91 -15.67
N LEU A 145 -0.13 -7.22 -14.90
CA LEU A 145 -1.23 -6.44 -15.47
C LEU A 145 -0.65 -5.24 -16.24
N SER A 146 -0.92 -5.22 -17.55
CA SER A 146 -0.50 -4.11 -18.40
C SER A 146 -1.08 -2.78 -17.89
N THR A 147 -0.24 -1.76 -17.88
CA THR A 147 -0.62 -0.36 -17.58
C THR A 147 -1.53 0.24 -18.65
N ASP A 148 -1.65 -0.42 -19.81
CA ASP A 148 -2.33 0.08 -21.01
C ASP A 148 -3.77 -0.42 -21.14
N LEU A 149 -4.38 -0.93 -20.06
CA LEU A 149 -5.80 -1.23 -20.10
C LEU A 149 -6.57 0.07 -20.38
N PRO A 150 -7.50 0.08 -21.36
CA PRO A 150 -8.24 1.28 -21.75
C PRO A 150 -8.98 1.95 -20.57
#